data_AF-A0A1Z9EBY4-F1
#
_entry.id   AF-A0A1Z9EBY4-F1
#
_cell.length_a   1.000
_cell.length_b   1.000
_cell.length_c   1.000
_cell.angle_alpha   90.00
_cell.angle_beta   90.00
_cell.angle_gamma   90.00
#
_symmetry.space_group_name_H-M   'P 1'
#
loop_
_entity.id
_entity.type
_entity.pdbx_description
1 polymer ?
#
loop_
_entity_poly.entity_id
_entity_poly.type
_entity_poly.pdbx_seq_one_letter_code
_entity_poly.pdbx_strand_id
1 'polypeptide(L)'
;MAEGGNPNSLRRQRKLRRWHRLVALVTSCQLLLWTLSGLYFAFIDIDFVRGHQFKRSSPLTQLDLMQLKAGLISASKIVLQERLAGELIVGVHTEEGVQWLDEQGAPVAALSGEQALRLGAERTVIKPDQFEWVDTDIPGSEYRGAPLPLWRLWRADDPDRVAYVDAMSGDVAVVRHDAWRWWDFLWSLHIMSYEDRDTIGTW
;
A
#
# COMPACT_ATOMS: atom_id res chain seq x y z
N MET A 1 -59.00 -42.38 7.63
CA MET A 1 -58.77 -41.04 8.22
C MET A 1 -57.46 -40.53 7.62
N ALA A 2 -57.54 -39.77 6.53
CA ALA A 2 -56.36 -39.33 5.79
C ALA A 2 -55.77 -38.10 6.48
N GLU A 3 -54.58 -38.24 7.07
CA GLU A 3 -53.79 -37.09 7.49
C GLU A 3 -53.39 -36.30 6.24
N GLY A 4 -54.11 -35.21 6.00
CA GLY A 4 -53.76 -34.22 4.99
C GLY A 4 -52.47 -33.53 5.40
N GLY A 5 -51.33 -34.10 5.01
CA GLY A 5 -50.01 -33.50 5.20
C GLY A 5 -50.02 -32.08 4.63
N ASN A 6 -49.80 -31.08 5.49
CA ASN A 6 -49.87 -29.67 5.14
C ASN A 6 -48.95 -29.39 3.93
N PRO A 7 -49.48 -29.00 2.75
CA PRO A 7 -48.69 -28.83 1.53
C PRO A 7 -47.56 -27.79 1.68
N ASN A 8 -47.65 -26.93 2.70
CA ASN A 8 -46.60 -25.98 3.06
C ASN A 8 -45.36 -26.65 3.68
N SER A 9 -45.49 -27.80 4.37
CA SER A 9 -44.34 -28.51 4.97
C SER A 9 -43.42 -29.10 3.90
N LEU A 10 -44.00 -29.72 2.86
CA LEU A 10 -43.28 -30.29 1.73
C LEU A 10 -42.61 -29.19 0.88
N ARG A 11 -43.26 -28.03 0.71
CA ARG A 11 -42.66 -26.86 0.06
C ARG A 11 -41.49 -26.28 0.86
N ARG A 12 -41.61 -26.17 2.19
CA ARG A 12 -40.52 -25.73 3.08
C ARG A 12 -39.33 -26.69 3.04
N GLN A 13 -39.56 -28.00 3.10
CA GLN A 13 -38.49 -29.00 2.98
C GLN A 13 -37.77 -28.93 1.62
N ARG A 14 -38.51 -28.76 0.51
CA ARG A 14 -37.90 -28.58 -0.83
C ARG A 14 -37.05 -27.31 -0.89
N LYS A 15 -37.52 -26.20 -0.32
CA LYS A 15 -36.75 -24.95 -0.21
C LYS A 15 -35.49 -25.15 0.63
N LEU A 16 -35.59 -25.80 1.79
CA LEU A 16 -34.46 -26.08 2.67
C LEU A 16 -33.38 -26.92 1.99
N ARG A 17 -33.77 -27.97 1.25
CA ARG A 17 -32.80 -28.78 0.49
C ARG A 17 -32.09 -28.00 -0.61
N ARG A 18 -32.80 -27.10 -1.30
CA ARG A 18 -32.21 -26.22 -2.32
C ARG A 18 -31.23 -25.24 -1.69
N TRP A 19 -31.62 -24.61 -0.57
CA TRP A 19 -30.76 -23.71 0.18
C TRP A 19 -29.53 -24.42 0.73
N HIS A 20 -29.69 -25.59 1.37
CA HIS A 20 -28.56 -26.37 1.87
C HIS A 20 -27.58 -26.72 0.75
N ARG A 21 -28.06 -27.14 -0.42
CA ARG A 21 -27.21 -27.42 -1.59
C ARG A 21 -26.47 -26.16 -2.08
N LEU A 22 -27.16 -25.03 -2.14
CA LEU A 22 -26.56 -23.76 -2.56
C LEU A 22 -25.48 -23.30 -1.57
N VAL A 23 -25.80 -23.30 -0.27
CA VAL A 23 -24.84 -22.93 0.79
C VAL A 23 -23.65 -23.87 0.77
N ALA A 24 -23.87 -25.19 0.72
CA ALA A 24 -22.78 -26.17 0.65
C ALA A 24 -21.87 -25.93 -0.56
N LEU A 25 -22.44 -25.59 -1.73
CA LEU A 25 -21.67 -25.28 -2.93
C LEU A 25 -20.84 -24.00 -2.76
N VAL A 26 -21.44 -22.91 -2.27
CA VAL A 26 -20.76 -21.64 -2.03
C VAL A 26 -19.63 -21.81 -1.02
N THR A 27 -19.89 -22.48 0.11
CA THR A 27 -18.88 -22.75 1.13
C THR A 27 -17.76 -23.64 0.61
N SER A 28 -18.07 -24.67 -0.19
CA SER A 28 -17.04 -25.54 -0.78
C SER A 28 -16.16 -24.77 -1.77
N CYS A 29 -16.76 -23.89 -2.59
CA CYS A 29 -16.03 -23.02 -3.49
C CYS A 29 -15.10 -22.07 -2.71
N GLN A 30 -15.62 -21.42 -1.66
CA GLN A 30 -14.82 -20.54 -0.81
C GLN A 30 -13.67 -21.27 -0.11
N LEU A 31 -13.91 -22.47 0.43
CA LEU A 31 -12.86 -23.30 1.05
C LEU A 31 -11.79 -23.71 0.02
N LEU A 32 -12.20 -23.98 -1.22
CA LEU A 32 -11.26 -24.27 -2.31
C LEU A 32 -10.40 -23.05 -2.63
N LEU A 33 -11.00 -21.86 -2.80
CA LEU A 33 -10.27 -20.61 -3.02
C LEU A 33 -9.30 -20.32 -1.87
N TRP A 34 -9.75 -20.49 -0.63
CA TRP A 34 -8.93 -20.36 0.58
C TRP A 34 -7.73 -21.30 0.58
N THR A 35 -7.94 -22.56 0.17
CA THR A 35 -6.86 -23.57 0.11
C THR A 35 -5.85 -23.23 -0.99
N LEU A 36 -6.34 -22.82 -2.16
CA LEU A 36 -5.47 -22.46 -3.30
C LEU A 36 -4.64 -21.20 -3.02
N SER A 37 -5.23 -20.18 -2.38
CA SER A 37 -4.48 -18.99 -1.98
C SER A 37 -3.46 -19.28 -0.88
N GLY A 38 -3.83 -20.09 0.13
CA GLY A 38 -2.90 -20.54 1.16
C GLY A 38 -1.71 -21.31 0.58
N LEU A 39 -1.96 -22.18 -0.41
CA LEU A 39 -0.91 -22.89 -1.13
C LEU A 39 0.01 -21.93 -1.88
N TYR A 40 -0.55 -20.94 -2.59
CA TYR A 40 0.23 -19.91 -3.27
C TYR A 40 1.16 -19.16 -2.31
N PHE A 41 0.66 -18.73 -1.14
CA PHE A 41 1.46 -18.04 -0.14
C PHE A 41 2.62 -18.86 0.42
N ALA A 42 2.48 -20.19 0.46
CA ALA A 42 3.54 -21.08 0.92
C ALA A 42 4.71 -21.21 -0.08
N PHE A 43 4.47 -20.94 -1.36
CA PHE A 43 5.49 -21.08 -2.42
C PHE A 43 6.10 -19.75 -2.88
N ILE A 44 5.43 -18.63 -2.63
CA ILE A 44 5.87 -17.31 -3.09
C ILE A 44 6.58 -16.57 -1.96
N ASP A 45 7.77 -16.06 -2.26
CA ASP A 45 8.56 -15.25 -1.34
C ASP A 45 7.86 -13.90 -1.09
N ILE A 46 7.50 -13.65 0.17
CA ILE A 46 6.85 -12.41 0.58
C ILE A 46 7.75 -11.19 0.44
N ASP A 47 9.07 -11.34 0.56
CA ASP A 47 10.01 -10.23 0.42
C ASP A 47 10.13 -9.78 -1.03
N PHE A 48 10.05 -10.73 -1.98
CA PHE A 48 9.91 -10.42 -3.39
C PHE A 48 8.61 -9.66 -3.67
N VAL A 49 7.49 -10.12 -3.11
CA VAL A 49 6.17 -9.50 -3.25
C VAL A 49 6.12 -8.08 -2.68
N ARG A 50 6.86 -7.79 -1.61
CA ARG A 50 6.95 -6.45 -1.03
C ARG A 50 7.71 -5.45 -1.91
N GLY A 51 8.50 -5.92 -2.87
CA GLY A 51 9.18 -5.07 -3.84
C GLY A 51 10.42 -4.35 -3.30
N HIS A 52 10.99 -4.79 -2.16
CA HIS A 52 12.18 -4.17 -1.58
C HIS A 52 13.38 -4.17 -2.55
N GLN A 53 13.50 -5.22 -3.37
CA GLN A 53 14.53 -5.38 -4.39
C GLN A 53 14.48 -4.29 -5.49
N PHE A 54 13.36 -3.58 -5.63
CA PHE A 54 13.24 -2.50 -6.60
C PHE A 54 13.68 -1.14 -6.05
N LYS A 55 13.87 -1.04 -4.73
CA LYS A 55 14.42 0.14 -4.05
C LYS A 55 15.94 0.07 -4.06
N ARG A 56 16.58 1.22 -4.21
CA ARG A 56 18.02 1.39 -4.04
C ARG A 56 18.28 2.11 -2.73
N SER A 57 19.34 1.72 -2.06
CA SER A 57 19.85 2.49 -0.92
C SER A 57 20.30 3.86 -1.40
N SER A 58 19.92 4.91 -0.67
CA SER A 58 20.47 6.24 -0.90
C SER A 58 21.99 6.20 -0.69
N PRO A 59 22.77 6.91 -1.53
CA PRO A 59 24.21 7.00 -1.34
C PRO A 59 24.55 7.64 0.01
N LEU A 60 25.73 7.34 0.55
CA LEU A 60 26.23 7.99 1.75
C LEU A 60 26.54 9.46 1.44
N THR A 61 25.74 10.38 1.99
CA THR A 61 25.97 11.82 1.90
C THR A 61 26.61 12.34 3.18
N GLN A 62 27.59 13.23 3.04
CA GLN A 62 28.10 14.02 4.16
C GLN A 62 27.15 15.19 4.44
N LEU A 63 26.51 15.17 5.61
CA LEU A 63 25.63 16.25 6.06
C LEU A 63 26.42 17.27 6.89
N ASP A 64 26.39 18.53 6.48
CA ASP A 64 26.96 19.62 7.26
C ASP A 64 25.95 20.14 8.28
N LEU A 65 26.05 19.65 9.51
CA LEU A 65 25.16 20.06 10.61
C LEU A 65 25.42 21.48 11.11
N MET A 66 26.51 22.14 10.71
CA MET A 66 26.79 23.53 11.10
C MET A 66 25.85 24.53 10.42
N GLN A 67 25.21 24.13 9.32
CA GLN A 67 24.25 24.96 8.59
C GLN A 67 22.86 24.92 9.22
N LEU A 68 22.60 23.92 10.08
CA LEU A 68 21.33 23.74 10.75
C LEU A 68 21.12 24.82 11.83
N LYS A 69 20.21 25.76 11.54
CA LYS A 69 19.78 26.83 12.46
C LYS A 69 18.35 26.60 12.93
N ALA A 70 18.01 25.34 13.17
CA ALA A 70 16.71 24.96 13.68
C ALA A 70 16.48 25.57 15.08
N GLY A 71 15.33 26.22 15.27
CA GLY A 71 14.93 26.80 16.55
C GLY A 71 14.57 25.75 17.62
N LEU A 72 13.90 26.19 18.68
CA LEU A 72 13.29 25.28 19.65
C LEU A 72 12.08 24.59 19.01
N ILE A 73 12.15 23.27 18.86
CA ILE A 73 11.09 22.46 18.25
C ILE A 73 10.72 21.34 19.22
N SER A 74 9.43 21.17 19.51
CA SER A 74 8.92 20.02 20.26
C SER A 74 8.80 18.83 19.34
N ALA A 75 9.65 17.83 19.52
CA ALA A 75 9.70 16.63 18.67
C ALA A 75 9.86 15.37 19.52
N SER A 76 9.16 14.30 19.14
CA SER A 76 9.40 12.96 19.69
C SER A 76 10.58 12.28 18.99
N LYS A 77 10.79 12.58 17.71
CA LYS A 77 11.90 12.08 16.90
C LYS A 77 12.28 13.13 15.84
N ILE A 78 13.58 13.25 15.57
CA ILE A 78 14.12 14.10 14.52
C ILE A 78 14.86 13.22 13.51
N VAL A 79 14.62 13.45 12.22
CA VAL A 79 15.30 12.80 11.11
C VAL A 79 15.97 13.87 10.26
N LEU A 80 17.26 13.70 9.97
CA LEU A 80 18.01 14.58 9.08
C LEU A 80 18.32 13.78 7.82
N GLN A 81 17.98 14.33 6.66
CA GLN A 81 18.32 13.71 5.39
C GLN A 81 18.53 14.73 4.28
N GLU A 82 19.37 14.36 3.32
CA GLU A 82 19.47 15.07 2.06
C GLU A 82 18.28 14.64 1.17
N ARG A 83 17.40 15.58 0.85
CA ARG A 83 16.24 15.32 -0.02
C ARG A 83 16.65 15.32 -1.48
N LEU A 84 17.22 16.45 -1.92
CA LEU A 84 17.80 16.67 -3.24
C LEU A 84 19.29 16.99 -3.05
N ALA A 85 20.09 16.88 -4.11
CA ALA A 85 21.52 17.18 -4.04
C ALA A 85 21.77 18.59 -3.44
N GLY A 86 22.42 18.64 -2.27
CA GLY A 86 22.70 19.85 -1.51
C GLY A 86 21.52 20.44 -0.73
N GLU A 87 20.39 19.77 -0.64
CA GLU A 87 19.21 20.20 0.12
C GLU A 87 19.04 19.31 1.36
N LEU A 88 19.46 19.82 2.53
CA LEU A 88 19.18 19.17 3.80
C LEU A 88 17.77 19.54 4.29
N ILE A 89 17.03 18.52 4.69
CA ILE A 89 15.71 18.66 5.31
C ILE A 89 15.69 17.99 6.68
N VAL A 90 14.82 18.52 7.54
CA VAL A 90 14.60 18.06 8.91
C VAL A 90 13.18 17.54 9.04
N GLY A 91 13.05 16.24 9.26
CA GLY A 91 11.79 15.58 9.59
C GLY A 91 11.54 15.63 11.09
N VAL A 92 10.59 16.45 11.51
CA VAL A 92 10.15 16.61 12.90
C VAL A 92 8.91 15.74 13.11
N HIS A 93 9.05 14.69 13.91
CA HIS A 93 7.94 13.84 14.30
C HIS A 93 7.27 14.37 15.56
N THR A 94 5.96 14.57 15.50
CA THR A 94 5.10 14.95 16.62
C THR A 94 3.96 13.92 16.77
N GLU A 95 3.07 14.11 17.74
CA GLU A 95 1.85 13.28 17.85
C GLU A 95 0.89 13.52 16.67
N GLU A 96 0.96 14.69 16.03
CA GLU A 96 0.09 15.09 14.92
C GLU A 96 0.58 14.60 13.55
N GLY A 97 1.85 14.19 13.43
CA GLY A 97 2.43 13.70 12.18
C GLY A 97 3.89 14.10 12.00
N VAL A 98 4.33 14.15 10.75
CA VAL A 98 5.68 14.55 10.38
C VAL A 98 5.64 15.90 9.67
N GLN A 99 6.40 16.86 10.19
CA GLN A 99 6.63 18.13 9.53
C GLN A 99 8.04 18.17 8.97
N TRP A 100 8.16 18.59 7.70
CA TRP A 100 9.44 18.71 7.02
C TRP A 100 9.85 20.18 6.96
N LEU A 101 11.04 20.47 7.48
CA LEU A 101 11.61 21.81 7.55
C LEU A 101 12.93 21.87 6.79
N ASP A 102 13.29 23.05 6.29
CA ASP A 102 14.61 23.31 5.75
C ASP A 102 15.65 23.52 6.87
N GLU A 103 16.89 23.78 6.48
CA GLU A 103 18.01 24.06 7.39
C GLU A 103 17.79 25.29 8.28
N GLN A 104 16.91 26.21 7.86
CA GLN A 104 16.54 27.43 8.56
C GLN A 104 15.30 27.24 9.46
N GLY A 105 14.69 26.05 9.45
CA GLY A 105 13.50 25.73 10.22
C GLY A 105 12.19 26.20 9.58
N ALA A 106 12.18 26.60 8.31
CA ALA A 106 10.97 26.95 7.58
C ALA A 106 10.35 25.70 6.91
N PRO A 107 9.02 25.61 6.75
CA PRO A 107 8.37 24.48 6.09
C PRO A 107 8.83 24.33 4.63
N VAL A 108 9.21 23.11 4.24
CA VAL A 108 9.56 22.83 2.84
C VAL A 108 8.31 22.64 1.99
N ALA A 109 8.37 23.09 0.74
CA ALA A 109 7.35 22.76 -0.24
C ALA A 109 7.45 21.30 -0.70
N ALA A 110 6.32 20.75 -1.16
CA ALA A 110 6.28 19.45 -1.81
C ALA A 110 7.15 19.46 -3.08
N LEU A 111 7.75 18.31 -3.37
CA LEU A 111 8.53 18.07 -4.59
C LEU A 111 7.64 18.26 -5.81
N SER A 112 8.20 18.85 -6.87
CA SER A 112 7.58 18.83 -8.19
C SER A 112 7.62 17.43 -8.81
N GLY A 113 6.74 17.15 -9.77
CA GLY A 113 6.74 15.87 -10.49
C GLY A 113 8.10 15.57 -11.13
N GLU A 114 8.78 16.58 -11.69
CA GLU A 114 10.14 16.44 -12.25
C GLU A 114 11.20 16.12 -11.19
N GLN A 115 11.11 16.71 -10.00
CA GLN A 115 11.97 16.34 -8.88
C GLN A 115 11.70 14.91 -8.42
N ALA A 116 10.43 14.51 -8.36
CA ALA A 116 10.03 13.16 -8.00
C ALA A 116 10.51 12.11 -9.03
N LEU A 117 10.44 12.40 -10.34
CA LEU A 117 11.00 11.54 -11.38
C LEU A 117 12.50 11.31 -11.20
N ARG A 118 13.27 12.39 -10.97
CA ARG A 118 14.72 12.31 -10.73
C ARG A 118 15.03 11.45 -9.52
N LEU A 119 14.39 11.71 -8.38
CA LEU A 119 14.56 10.91 -7.17
C LEU A 119 14.13 9.46 -7.37
N GLY A 120 13.01 9.23 -8.07
CA GLY A 120 12.54 7.90 -8.43
C GLY A 120 13.56 7.13 -9.28
N ALA A 121 14.25 7.79 -10.20
CA ALA A 121 15.29 7.16 -11.04
C ALA A 121 16.58 6.85 -10.27
N GLU A 122 16.91 7.67 -9.26
CA GLU A 122 18.07 7.46 -8.38
C GLU A 122 17.80 6.35 -7.35
N ARG A 123 16.62 6.41 -6.70
CA ARG A 123 16.25 5.58 -5.55
C ARG A 123 15.51 4.29 -5.93
N THR A 124 15.22 4.06 -7.22
CA THR A 124 14.62 2.81 -7.69
C THR A 124 15.28 2.28 -8.96
N VAL A 125 15.02 1.02 -9.28
CA VAL A 125 15.42 0.43 -10.57
C VAL A 125 14.45 0.76 -11.71
N ILE A 126 13.30 1.38 -11.41
CA ILE A 126 12.21 1.64 -12.37
C ILE A 126 12.62 2.66 -13.41
N LYS A 127 13.45 3.67 -13.06
CA LYS A 127 13.74 4.83 -13.92
C LYS A 127 12.44 5.39 -14.54
N PRO A 128 11.53 5.92 -13.71
CA PRO A 128 10.23 6.37 -14.18
C PRO A 128 10.36 7.57 -15.13
N ASP A 129 9.40 7.71 -16.03
CA ASP A 129 9.24 8.84 -16.95
C ASP A 129 7.82 9.44 -16.93
N GLN A 130 6.93 8.85 -16.12
CA GLN A 130 5.57 9.33 -15.87
C GLN A 130 5.35 9.54 -14.37
N PHE A 131 4.52 10.53 -14.03
CA PHE A 131 4.14 10.82 -12.65
C PHE A 131 2.67 11.21 -12.53
N GLU A 132 2.10 10.96 -11.35
CA GLU A 132 0.74 11.34 -10.96
C GLU A 132 0.72 11.73 -9.48
N TRP A 133 0.03 12.82 -9.16
CA TRP A 133 -0.15 13.28 -7.77
C TRP A 133 -1.22 12.47 -7.07
N VAL A 134 -0.95 12.05 -5.84
CA VAL A 134 -1.86 11.26 -5.01
C VAL A 134 -1.95 11.89 -3.62
N ASP A 135 -3.11 12.46 -3.30
CA ASP A 135 -3.39 13.09 -2.00
C ASP A 135 -4.65 12.57 -1.32
N THR A 136 -5.31 11.59 -1.95
CA THR A 136 -6.56 11.04 -1.46
C THR A 136 -6.35 9.60 -1.02
N ASP A 137 -6.74 9.30 0.21
CA ASP A 137 -6.75 7.93 0.70
C ASP A 137 -7.98 7.18 0.15
N ILE A 138 -7.74 6.10 -0.58
CA ILE A 138 -8.77 5.30 -1.22
C ILE A 138 -8.68 3.88 -0.65
N PRO A 139 -9.79 3.30 -0.15
CA PRO A 139 -9.82 1.91 0.31
C PRO A 139 -9.32 0.93 -0.75
N GLY A 140 -8.47 -0.02 -0.33
CA GLY A 140 -7.87 -1.01 -1.22
C GLY A 140 -6.81 -0.46 -2.17
N SER A 141 -6.40 0.81 -2.04
CA SER A 141 -5.33 1.38 -2.85
C SER A 141 -3.99 0.67 -2.63
N GLU A 142 -3.10 0.70 -3.63
CA GLU A 142 -1.79 0.05 -3.51
C GLU A 142 -0.85 0.79 -2.54
N TYR A 143 -1.18 2.04 -2.21
CA TYR A 143 -0.42 2.93 -1.32
C TYR A 143 -1.06 3.08 0.06
N ARG A 144 -2.10 2.31 0.39
CA ARG A 144 -2.76 2.35 1.69
C ARG A 144 -1.76 2.22 2.86
N GLY A 145 -1.98 3.03 3.89
CA GLY A 145 -1.10 3.13 5.06
C GLY A 145 0.17 3.96 4.85
N ALA A 146 0.48 4.44 3.65
CA ALA A 146 1.55 5.41 3.41
C ALA A 146 1.07 6.84 3.73
N PRO A 147 1.94 7.71 4.29
CA PRO A 147 1.59 9.10 4.52
C PRO A 147 1.37 9.83 3.19
N LEU A 148 0.27 10.57 3.10
CA LEU A 148 -0.04 11.42 1.95
C LEU A 148 0.49 12.84 2.19
N PRO A 149 0.83 13.60 1.14
CA PRO A 149 0.69 13.26 -0.28
C PRO A 149 1.88 12.45 -0.84
N LEU A 150 1.61 11.72 -1.92
CA LEU A 150 2.56 10.87 -2.64
C LEU A 150 2.62 11.25 -4.12
N TRP A 151 3.77 10.99 -4.73
CA TRP A 151 3.92 10.87 -6.17
C TRP A 151 3.88 9.40 -6.57
N ARG A 152 2.94 9.05 -7.45
CA ARG A 152 2.92 7.78 -8.16
C ARG A 152 3.80 7.91 -9.39
N LEU A 153 4.85 7.10 -9.48
CA LEU A 153 5.84 7.13 -10.54
C LEU A 153 5.88 5.79 -11.26
N TRP A 154 5.90 5.80 -12.59
CA TRP A 154 6.03 4.60 -13.41
C TRP A 154 6.80 4.91 -14.69
N ARG A 155 7.17 3.86 -15.41
CA ARG A 155 7.75 3.99 -16.74
C ARG A 155 6.68 3.62 -17.78
N ALA A 156 6.56 4.39 -18.85
CA ALA A 156 5.50 4.18 -19.85
C ALA A 156 5.58 2.82 -20.57
N ASP A 157 6.77 2.22 -20.69
CA ASP A 157 7.02 0.91 -21.29
C ASP A 157 6.76 -0.28 -20.33
N ASP A 158 6.69 -0.03 -19.01
CA ASP A 158 6.45 -1.00 -17.94
C ASP A 158 5.49 -0.38 -16.89
N PRO A 159 4.21 -0.16 -17.26
CA PRO A 159 3.23 0.51 -16.40
C PRO A 159 2.85 -0.32 -15.18
N ASP A 160 3.12 -1.62 -15.21
CA ASP A 160 2.79 -2.54 -14.13
C ASP A 160 3.71 -2.33 -12.93
N ARG A 161 4.88 -1.72 -13.10
CA ARG A 161 5.79 -1.41 -11.99
C ARG A 161 5.68 0.06 -11.57
N VAL A 162 5.17 0.28 -10.36
CA VAL A 162 4.85 1.60 -9.84
C VAL A 162 5.61 1.85 -8.54
N ALA A 163 6.30 2.98 -8.43
CA ALA A 163 6.85 3.46 -7.17
C ALA A 163 5.96 4.58 -6.60
N TYR A 164 5.68 4.50 -5.31
CA TYR A 164 5.06 5.58 -4.55
C TYR A 164 6.15 6.27 -3.73
N VAL A 165 6.31 7.56 -3.98
CA VAL A 165 7.35 8.40 -3.36
C VAL A 165 6.67 9.47 -2.51
N ASP A 166 7.12 9.64 -1.28
CA ASP A 166 6.65 10.70 -0.39
C ASP A 166 6.92 12.07 -1.02
N ALA A 167 5.87 12.88 -1.19
CA ALA A 167 6.00 14.14 -1.90
C ALA A 167 6.77 15.19 -1.09
N MET A 168 6.94 15.01 0.22
CA MET A 168 7.66 15.96 1.07
C MET A 168 9.12 15.55 1.25
N SER A 169 9.37 14.29 1.60
CA SER A 169 10.67 13.74 1.95
C SER A 169 11.46 13.19 0.76
N GLY A 170 10.77 12.80 -0.31
CA GLY A 170 11.37 12.11 -1.46
C GLY A 170 11.67 10.63 -1.23
N ASP A 171 11.23 10.06 -0.11
CA ASP A 171 11.47 8.65 0.21
C ASP A 171 10.54 7.73 -0.57
N VAL A 172 11.08 6.61 -1.07
CA VAL A 172 10.28 5.60 -1.75
C VAL A 172 9.50 4.83 -0.68
N ALA A 173 8.25 5.22 -0.45
CA ALA A 173 7.35 4.59 0.51
C ALA A 173 7.16 3.11 0.16
N VAL A 174 6.76 2.82 -1.08
CA VAL A 174 6.57 1.44 -1.54
C VAL A 174 6.73 1.31 -3.05
N VAL A 175 7.09 0.11 -3.50
CA VAL A 175 7.10 -0.26 -4.92
C VAL A 175 6.10 -1.41 -5.11
N ARG A 176 5.24 -1.27 -6.12
CA ARG A 176 4.17 -2.20 -6.45
C ARG A 176 4.36 -2.75 -7.85
N HIS A 177 4.01 -4.02 -8.00
CA HIS A 177 4.16 -4.79 -9.23
C HIS A 177 3.19 -5.97 -9.22
N ASP A 178 3.11 -6.73 -10.31
CA ASP A 178 2.06 -7.74 -10.48
C ASP A 178 2.04 -8.85 -9.43
N ALA A 179 3.20 -9.29 -8.95
CA ALA A 179 3.21 -10.32 -7.91
C ALA A 179 2.55 -9.82 -6.63
N TRP A 180 2.70 -8.53 -6.32
CA TRP A 180 1.97 -7.87 -5.24
C TRP A 180 0.47 -7.81 -5.51
N ARG A 181 0.04 -7.45 -6.72
CA ARG A 181 -1.39 -7.40 -7.07
C ARG A 181 -2.06 -8.76 -6.98
N TRP A 182 -1.39 -9.81 -7.46
CA TRP A 182 -1.87 -11.19 -7.32
C TRP A 182 -1.90 -11.64 -5.87
N TRP A 183 -0.88 -11.29 -5.09
CA TRP A 183 -0.86 -11.56 -3.66
C TRP A 183 -2.05 -10.88 -2.96
N ASP A 184 -2.26 -9.59 -3.19
CA ASP A 184 -3.34 -8.80 -2.61
C ASP A 184 -4.73 -9.31 -3.02
N PHE A 185 -4.90 -9.69 -4.29
CA PHE A 185 -6.12 -10.34 -4.76
C PHE A 185 -6.37 -11.68 -4.07
N LEU A 186 -5.38 -12.57 -4.02
CA LEU A 186 -5.52 -13.87 -3.36
C LEU A 186 -5.71 -13.72 -1.85
N TRP A 187 -5.13 -12.68 -1.25
CA TRP A 187 -5.32 -12.32 0.14
C TRP A 187 -6.78 -11.94 0.40
N SER A 188 -7.36 -11.08 -0.44
CA SER A 188 -8.78 -10.71 -0.37
C SER A 188 -9.71 -11.95 -0.38
N LEU A 189 -9.42 -12.93 -1.25
CA LEU A 189 -10.14 -14.20 -1.30
C LEU A 189 -9.93 -15.06 -0.04
N HIS A 190 -8.71 -15.07 0.50
CA HIS A 190 -8.34 -15.86 1.67
C HIS A 190 -9.01 -15.35 2.95
N ILE A 191 -9.08 -14.03 3.14
CA ILE A 191 -9.68 -13.41 4.33
C ILE A 191 -11.15 -13.01 4.14
N MET A 192 -11.69 -13.14 2.92
CA MET A 192 -13.02 -12.69 2.53
C MET A 192 -13.26 -11.18 2.76
N SER A 193 -12.22 -10.35 2.66
CA SER A 193 -12.34 -8.89 2.61
C SER A 193 -12.05 -8.40 1.20
N TYR A 194 -13.07 -7.90 0.50
CA TYR A 194 -12.99 -7.53 -0.92
C TYR A 194 -12.83 -6.03 -1.18
N GLU A 195 -13.09 -5.20 -0.16
CA GLU A 195 -13.12 -3.74 -0.26
C GLU A 195 -11.79 -3.12 0.21
N ASP A 196 -11.49 -3.19 1.51
CA ASP A 196 -10.22 -2.67 2.06
C ASP A 196 -9.04 -3.65 1.91
N ARG A 197 -9.34 -4.95 1.86
CA ARG A 197 -8.38 -6.07 1.81
C ARG A 197 -7.38 -6.08 2.96
N ASP A 198 -7.69 -5.42 4.08
CA ASP A 198 -6.75 -5.20 5.18
C ASP A 198 -7.15 -5.92 6.47
N THR A 199 -8.45 -6.01 6.78
CA THR A 199 -8.92 -6.59 8.04
C THR A 199 -9.89 -7.75 7.82
N ILE A 200 -9.75 -8.82 8.61
CA ILE A 200 -10.71 -9.93 8.61
C ILE A 200 -12.04 -9.42 9.20
N GLY A 201 -13.11 -9.44 8.39
CA GLY A 201 -14.49 -9.39 8.89
C GLY A 201 -15.15 -8.01 9.05
N THR A 202 -14.85 -7.03 8.18
CA THR A 202 -15.70 -5.85 8.05
C THR A 202 -16.98 -6.22 7.30
N TRP A 203 -18.03 -6.55 8.07
CA TRP A 203 -19.42 -6.67 7.63
C TRP A 203 -20.27 -5.63 8.36
#